data_AF-A0A7S4RS48-F1
#
_entry.id   AF-A0A7S4RS48-F1
#
_cell.length_a   1.000
_cell.length_b   1.000
_cell.length_c   1.000
_cell.angle_alpha   90.00
_cell.angle_beta   90.00
_cell.angle_gamma   90.00
#
_symmetry.space_group_name_H-M   'P 1'
#
loop_
_entity.id
_entity.type
_entity.pdbx_description
1 polymer ?
#
loop_
_entity_poly.entity_id
_entity_poly.type
_entity_poly.pdbx_seq_one_letter_code
_entity_poly.pdbx_strand_id
1 'polypeptide(L)'
;MPSPVAWARLEEDGCLTFAGIRSGKLSVRHKIKFSLTSSDSARFTDLGEAGNQLAEMLHVRDFYPQVQGSLRQKKLSELSDTSVLITQIAGIDPSMAIMLSIKTRSSELQQLNAGRGNQAAARLVERTKHGERWTLYGPALIAKYHSRLEKSTTTMWHEYYASCWDSLQTLCGKFRGLRIHDDLMERFRGIHGTNGHHQPPEPPT
;
A
#
# COMPACT_ATOMS: atom_id res chain seq x y z
N MET A 1 10.77 18.37 -10.84
CA MET A 1 9.60 17.55 -11.23
C MET A 1 9.21 16.68 -10.04
N PRO A 2 7.91 16.43 -9.77
CA PRO A 2 7.52 15.53 -8.69
C PRO A 2 8.02 14.10 -8.97
N SER A 3 8.54 13.42 -7.95
CA SER A 3 8.93 12.00 -8.05
C SER A 3 7.73 11.17 -8.52
N PRO A 4 7.91 10.17 -9.38
CA PRO A 4 6.83 9.25 -9.69
C PRO A 4 6.33 8.57 -8.42
N VAL A 5 5.07 8.16 -8.44
CA VAL A 5 4.41 7.43 -7.37
C VAL A 5 3.63 6.25 -7.92
N ALA A 6 3.64 5.13 -7.18
CA ALA A 6 2.89 3.93 -7.50
C ALA A 6 2.46 3.22 -6.21
N TRP A 7 1.29 2.59 -6.24
CA TRP A 7 0.95 1.63 -5.19
C TRP A 7 1.79 0.38 -5.43
N ALA A 8 2.71 0.09 -4.51
CA ALA A 8 3.51 -1.13 -4.55
C ALA A 8 2.86 -2.19 -3.66
N ARG A 9 3.01 -3.46 -4.03
CA ARG A 9 2.56 -4.60 -3.25
C ARG A 9 3.73 -5.50 -2.93
N LEU A 10 3.86 -5.85 -1.66
CA LEU A 10 4.79 -6.83 -1.16
C LEU A 10 4.16 -8.22 -1.21
N GLU A 11 4.71 -9.05 -2.08
CA GLU A 11 4.36 -10.47 -2.21
C GLU A 11 5.04 -11.31 -1.13
N GLU A 12 4.61 -12.56 -1.00
CA GLU A 12 5.13 -13.50 0.00
C GLU A 12 6.62 -13.82 -0.18
N ASP A 13 7.12 -13.79 -1.41
CA ASP A 13 8.50 -14.07 -1.77
C ASP A 13 9.44 -12.87 -1.58
N GLY A 14 8.91 -11.73 -1.11
CA GLY A 14 9.66 -10.49 -0.92
C GLY A 14 9.82 -9.65 -2.18
N CYS A 15 9.10 -9.96 -3.25
CA CYS A 15 9.03 -9.13 -4.44
C CYS A 15 8.04 -7.96 -4.23
N LEU A 16 8.45 -6.76 -4.64
CA LEU A 16 7.60 -5.57 -4.73
C LEU A 16 7.10 -5.43 -6.16
N THR A 17 5.80 -5.62 -6.34
CA THR A 17 5.10 -5.55 -7.62
C THR A 17 4.17 -4.34 -7.67
N PHE A 18 3.61 -4.05 -8.83
CA PHE A 18 2.63 -2.97 -8.98
C PHE A 18 1.24 -3.43 -8.49
N ALA A 19 0.58 -2.61 -7.67
CA ALA A 19 -0.79 -2.87 -7.25
C ALA A 19 -1.81 -2.24 -8.22
N GLY A 20 -2.82 -3.02 -8.63
CA GLY A 20 -4.00 -2.51 -9.31
C GLY A 20 -3.82 -2.08 -10.77
N ILE A 21 -3.23 -2.93 -11.63
CA ILE A 21 -3.22 -2.69 -13.10
C ILE A 21 -4.46 -3.32 -13.78
N ARG A 22 -5.12 -2.54 -14.63
CA ARG A 22 -5.50 -3.00 -15.98
C ARG A 22 -5.11 -1.93 -17.00
N SER A 23 -4.46 -2.33 -18.09
CA SER A 23 -4.35 -1.55 -19.34
C SER A 23 -4.01 -0.06 -19.17
N GLY A 24 -3.01 0.28 -18.37
CA GLY A 24 -2.49 1.65 -18.24
C GLY A 24 -3.25 2.61 -17.30
N LYS A 25 -4.33 2.18 -16.62
CA LYS A 25 -5.01 3.00 -15.59
C LYS A 25 -4.95 2.33 -14.21
N LEU A 26 -4.29 2.98 -13.25
CA LEU A 26 -4.37 2.64 -11.82
C LEU A 26 -5.83 2.72 -11.37
N SER A 27 -6.38 1.62 -10.85
CA SER A 27 -7.73 1.65 -10.26
C SER A 27 -7.77 2.28 -8.87
N VAL A 28 -6.62 2.37 -8.19
CA VAL A 28 -6.49 2.97 -6.87
C VAL A 28 -6.14 4.45 -7.03
N ARG A 29 -6.91 5.33 -6.37
CA ARG A 29 -6.58 6.76 -6.32
C ARG A 29 -5.14 6.93 -5.82
N HIS A 30 -4.40 7.91 -6.34
CA HIS A 30 -3.05 8.24 -5.86
C HIS A 30 -3.00 8.55 -4.35
N LYS A 31 -4.14 8.95 -3.78
CA LYS A 31 -4.34 9.28 -2.37
C LYS A 31 -5.69 8.74 -1.89
N ILE A 32 -5.70 8.16 -0.69
CA ILE A 32 -6.89 7.81 0.07
C ILE A 32 -6.92 8.71 1.32
N LYS A 33 -8.07 9.29 1.63
CA LYS A 33 -8.23 10.22 2.76
C LYS A 33 -9.58 10.05 3.42
N PHE A 34 -9.58 10.01 4.74
CA PHE A 34 -10.78 10.05 5.57
C PHE A 34 -10.47 10.65 6.94
N SER A 35 -11.50 10.91 7.73
CA SER A 35 -11.39 11.37 9.11
C SER A 35 -12.13 10.43 10.05
N LEU A 36 -11.61 10.26 11.26
CA LEU A 36 -12.27 9.56 12.35
C LEU A 36 -12.46 10.52 13.52
N THR A 37 -13.63 10.48 14.16
CA THR A 37 -13.94 11.31 15.32
C THR A 37 -14.08 10.39 16.52
N SER A 38 -13.21 10.55 17.52
CA SER A 38 -13.36 9.81 18.77
C SER A 38 -14.38 10.51 19.67
N SER A 39 -15.29 9.72 20.27
CA SER A 39 -16.25 10.19 21.27
C SER A 39 -15.59 10.49 22.62
N ASP A 40 -14.46 9.84 22.90
CA ASP A 40 -13.71 10.03 24.13
C ASP A 40 -12.56 11.01 23.87
N SER A 41 -12.15 11.73 24.91
CA SER A 41 -10.97 12.62 24.94
C SER A 41 -9.63 11.97 24.53
N ALA A 42 -9.65 10.73 24.04
CA ALA A 42 -8.52 9.99 23.51
C ALA A 42 -7.96 10.67 22.26
N ARG A 43 -6.73 11.17 22.38
CA ARG A 43 -5.94 11.74 21.28
C ARG A 43 -5.26 10.67 20.40
N PHE A 44 -5.67 9.41 20.53
CA PHE A 44 -5.00 8.27 19.90
C PHE A 44 -5.83 7.71 18.75
N THR A 45 -5.16 7.23 17.69
CA THR A 45 -5.82 6.62 16.54
C THR A 45 -6.31 5.23 16.92
N ASP A 46 -7.62 4.99 16.79
CA ASP A 46 -8.12 3.63 16.67
C ASP A 46 -7.75 3.11 15.27
N LEU A 47 -6.65 2.35 15.20
CA LEU A 47 -6.19 1.73 13.96
C LEU A 47 -7.15 0.64 13.46
N GLY A 48 -7.98 0.07 14.34
CA GLY A 48 -9.03 -0.88 13.96
C GLY A 48 -10.14 -0.18 13.19
N GLU A 49 -10.63 0.95 13.70
CA GLU A 49 -11.63 1.77 13.01
C GLU A 49 -11.08 2.34 11.69
N ALA A 50 -9.83 2.81 11.68
CA ALA A 50 -9.17 3.24 10.44
C ALA A 50 -9.04 2.10 9.43
N GLY A 51 -8.79 0.88 9.90
CA GLY A 51 -8.76 -0.33 9.10
C GLY A 51 -10.11 -0.67 8.47
N ASN A 52 -11.20 -0.47 9.20
CA ASN A 52 -12.56 -0.66 8.69
C ASN A 52 -12.91 0.38 7.61
N GLN A 53 -12.55 1.65 7.84
CA GLN A 53 -12.74 2.70 6.83
C GLN A 53 -11.96 2.43 5.54
N LEU A 54 -10.72 1.95 5.65
CA LEU A 54 -9.95 1.51 4.48
C LEU A 54 -10.65 0.36 3.73
N ALA A 55 -11.31 -0.56 4.44
CA ALA A 55 -12.02 -1.68 3.82
C ALA A 55 -13.25 -1.23 2.99
N GLU A 56 -13.85 -0.07 3.30
CA GLU A 56 -14.94 0.52 2.51
C GLU A 56 -14.48 1.17 1.21
N MET A 57 -13.18 1.48 1.12
CA MET A 57 -12.57 2.19 -0.01
C MET A 57 -11.76 1.27 -0.92
N LEU A 58 -11.17 0.22 -0.37
CA LEU A 58 -10.34 -0.75 -1.10
C LEU A 58 -11.17 -1.94 -1.59
N HIS A 59 -10.72 -2.52 -2.69
CA HIS A 59 -11.32 -3.69 -3.32
C HIS A 59 -10.38 -4.89 -3.25
N VAL A 60 -10.92 -6.11 -3.41
CA VAL A 60 -10.12 -7.34 -3.44
C VAL A 60 -8.99 -7.27 -4.46
N ARG A 61 -9.27 -6.75 -5.66
CA ARG A 61 -8.29 -6.60 -6.75
C ARG A 61 -7.07 -5.75 -6.41
N ASP A 62 -7.17 -4.87 -5.43
CA ASP A 62 -6.07 -3.97 -5.07
C ASP A 62 -4.93 -4.80 -4.44
N PHE A 63 -5.30 -5.86 -3.70
CA PHE A 63 -4.38 -6.85 -3.13
C PHE A 63 -4.15 -8.04 -4.08
N TYR A 64 -5.21 -8.57 -4.70
CA TYR A 64 -5.16 -9.77 -5.56
C TYR A 64 -5.63 -9.49 -7.00
N PRO A 65 -4.80 -8.91 -7.88
CA PRO A 65 -5.16 -8.52 -9.24
C PRO A 65 -5.45 -9.71 -10.15
N GLN A 66 -4.91 -10.88 -9.80
CA GLN A 66 -5.13 -12.16 -10.47
C GLN A 66 -6.54 -12.72 -10.23
N VAL A 67 -7.24 -12.28 -9.17
CA VAL A 67 -8.61 -12.71 -8.90
C VAL A 67 -9.52 -12.22 -10.02
N GLN A 68 -10.36 -13.12 -10.52
CA GLN A 68 -11.30 -12.85 -11.61
C GLN A 68 -12.75 -12.82 -11.10
N GLY A 69 -13.69 -12.52 -12.00
CA GLY A 69 -15.12 -12.57 -11.71
C GLY A 69 -15.62 -11.46 -10.76
N SER A 70 -16.72 -11.75 -10.07
CA SER A 70 -17.40 -10.80 -9.17
C SER A 70 -16.56 -10.46 -7.94
N LEU A 71 -15.86 -11.44 -7.37
CA LEU A 71 -14.99 -11.26 -6.19
C LEU A 71 -13.95 -10.16 -6.41
N ARG A 72 -13.40 -10.05 -7.62
CA ARG A 72 -12.44 -9.00 -8.00
C ARG A 72 -12.95 -7.58 -7.73
N GLN A 73 -14.24 -7.35 -7.95
CA GLN A 73 -14.86 -6.02 -7.85
C GLN A 73 -15.53 -5.77 -6.51
N LYS A 74 -15.57 -6.76 -5.61
CA LYS A 74 -16.12 -6.56 -4.28
C LYS A 74 -15.21 -5.62 -3.50
N LYS A 75 -15.82 -4.68 -2.78
CA LYS A 75 -15.13 -3.96 -1.72
C LYS A 75 -14.73 -4.94 -0.61
N LEU A 76 -13.68 -4.61 0.13
CA LEU A 76 -13.30 -5.44 1.27
C LEU A 76 -14.42 -5.47 2.32
N SER A 77 -15.11 -4.36 2.56
CA SER A 77 -16.24 -4.29 3.51
C SER A 77 -17.46 -5.11 3.11
N GLU A 78 -17.58 -5.54 1.85
CA GLU A 78 -18.66 -6.43 1.38
C GLU A 78 -18.41 -7.91 1.73
N LEU A 79 -17.24 -8.22 2.31
CA LEU A 79 -16.83 -9.57 2.69
C LEU A 79 -16.92 -9.77 4.21
N SER A 80 -17.27 -10.99 4.61
CA SER A 80 -17.48 -11.35 6.02
C SER A 80 -16.29 -11.01 6.92
N ASP A 81 -16.53 -10.20 7.95
CA ASP A 81 -15.57 -9.74 8.96
C ASP A 81 -14.21 -9.36 8.37
N THR A 82 -14.23 -8.51 7.34
CA THR A 82 -13.03 -8.09 6.62
C THR A 82 -12.66 -6.65 6.95
N SER A 83 -11.41 -6.44 7.35
CA SER A 83 -10.82 -5.13 7.61
C SER A 83 -9.39 -5.05 7.09
N VAL A 84 -8.83 -3.84 7.07
CA VAL A 84 -7.43 -3.61 6.70
C VAL A 84 -6.58 -3.45 7.95
N LEU A 85 -5.50 -4.22 8.07
CA LEU A 85 -4.49 -4.04 9.09
C LEU A 85 -3.47 -2.99 8.63
N ILE A 86 -3.26 -1.98 9.48
CA ILE A 86 -2.24 -0.95 9.30
C ILE A 86 -1.02 -1.36 10.15
N THR A 87 0.04 -1.82 9.50
CA THR A 87 1.26 -2.32 10.16
C THR A 87 2.43 -1.38 9.90
N GLN A 88 3.12 -0.98 10.96
CA GLN A 88 4.34 -0.17 10.88
C GLN A 88 5.54 -1.05 10.52
N ILE A 89 6.46 -0.48 9.75
CA ILE A 89 7.67 -1.15 9.29
C ILE A 89 8.82 -0.84 10.25
N ALA A 90 9.60 -1.86 10.63
CA ALA A 90 10.63 -1.78 11.65
C ALA A 90 11.64 -0.67 11.36
N GLY A 91 11.73 0.31 12.25
CA GLY A 91 12.58 1.50 12.15
C GLY A 91 12.42 2.30 10.84
N ILE A 92 11.25 2.29 10.23
CA ILE A 92 10.89 3.16 9.10
C ILE A 92 9.77 4.08 9.58
N ASP A 93 9.93 5.39 9.33
CA ASP A 93 8.90 6.36 9.68
C ASP A 93 7.61 6.11 8.84
N PRO A 94 6.41 6.17 9.43
CA PRO A 94 5.17 5.94 8.69
C PRO A 94 4.95 6.86 7.49
N SER A 95 5.51 8.08 7.51
CA SER A 95 5.50 9.00 6.38
C SER A 95 6.30 8.48 5.18
N MET A 96 7.22 7.54 5.40
CA MET A 96 8.00 6.87 4.36
C MET A 96 7.34 5.58 3.91
N ALA A 97 6.96 4.70 4.85
CA ALA A 97 6.25 3.48 4.49
C ALA A 97 5.56 2.81 5.68
N ILE A 98 4.37 2.28 5.40
CA ILE A 98 3.63 1.32 6.21
C ILE A 98 3.16 0.17 5.31
N MET A 99 2.75 -0.94 5.93
CA MET A 99 2.10 -2.06 5.24
C MET A 99 0.60 -2.05 5.54
N LEU A 100 -0.21 -2.08 4.49
CA LEU A 100 -1.64 -2.36 4.59
C LEU A 100 -1.85 -3.82 4.18
N SER A 101 -2.54 -4.63 4.98
CA SER A 101 -2.84 -6.03 4.66
C SER A 101 -4.28 -6.39 5.03
N ILE A 102 -4.82 -7.46 4.47
CA ILE A 102 -6.20 -7.86 4.74
C ILE A 102 -6.26 -8.76 5.97
N LYS A 103 -7.14 -8.43 6.92
CA LYS A 103 -7.63 -9.35 7.96
C LYS A 103 -9.06 -9.72 7.60
N THR A 104 -9.36 -11.01 7.56
CA THR A 104 -10.65 -11.49 7.06
C THR A 104 -11.06 -12.83 7.65
N ARG A 105 -12.37 -13.03 7.82
CA ARG A 105 -12.97 -14.37 8.02
C ARG A 105 -13.64 -14.94 6.77
N SER A 106 -13.57 -14.23 5.64
CA SER A 106 -14.08 -14.72 4.36
C SER A 106 -13.29 -15.96 3.93
N SER A 107 -13.98 -17.08 3.74
CA SER A 107 -13.38 -18.31 3.22
C SER A 107 -12.78 -18.12 1.84
N GLU A 108 -13.41 -17.30 0.99
CA GLU A 108 -12.91 -16.96 -0.36
C GLU A 108 -11.49 -16.34 -0.29
N LEU A 109 -11.28 -15.38 0.62
CA LEU A 109 -9.97 -14.74 0.78
C LEU A 109 -8.97 -15.61 1.55
N GLN A 110 -9.43 -16.39 2.52
CA GLN A 110 -8.56 -17.32 3.25
C GLN A 110 -7.99 -18.41 2.33
N GLN A 111 -8.77 -18.86 1.35
CA GLN A 111 -8.31 -19.80 0.33
C GLN A 111 -7.22 -19.18 -0.57
N LEU A 112 -7.35 -17.90 -0.95
CA LEU A 112 -6.32 -17.20 -1.73
C LEU A 112 -4.99 -17.11 -0.99
N ASN A 113 -5.02 -17.00 0.34
CA ASN A 113 -3.82 -16.95 1.18
C ASN A 113 -3.26 -18.34 1.51
N ALA A 114 -3.99 -19.41 1.17
CA ALA A 114 -3.63 -20.80 1.49
C ALA A 114 -3.20 -21.03 2.96
N GLY A 115 -3.66 -20.18 3.89
CA GLY A 115 -3.26 -20.19 5.30
C GLY A 115 -1.77 -19.86 5.58
N ARG A 116 -1.00 -19.43 4.57
CA ARG A 116 0.43 -19.12 4.75
C ARG A 116 0.61 -17.65 5.13
N GLY A 117 1.40 -17.42 6.17
CA GLY A 117 1.81 -16.07 6.56
C GLY A 117 2.83 -15.54 5.55
N ASN A 118 2.69 -14.27 5.15
CA ASN A 118 3.63 -13.58 4.29
C ASN A 118 4.94 -13.36 5.07
N GLN A 119 5.92 -14.25 4.84
CA GLN A 119 7.19 -14.25 5.56
C GLN A 119 8.01 -12.99 5.28
N ALA A 120 7.94 -12.45 4.06
CA ALA A 120 8.60 -11.20 3.74
C ALA A 120 8.02 -10.05 4.58
N ALA A 121 6.70 -9.88 4.58
CA ALA A 121 6.04 -8.87 5.39
C ALA A 121 6.29 -9.07 6.89
N ALA A 122 6.30 -10.31 7.38
CA ALA A 122 6.58 -10.64 8.78
C ALA A 122 7.96 -10.15 9.25
N ARG A 123 8.98 -10.15 8.37
CA ARG A 123 10.32 -9.60 8.66
C ARG A 123 10.36 -8.07 8.74
N LEU A 124 9.38 -7.41 8.12
CA LEU A 124 9.29 -5.94 8.09
C LEU A 124 8.55 -5.39 9.30
N VAL A 125 7.81 -6.20 10.06
CA VAL A 125 6.97 -5.73 11.17
C VAL A 125 7.78 -5.07 12.29
N GLU A 126 7.37 -3.88 12.73
CA GLU A 126 7.84 -3.25 13.97
C GLU A 126 7.27 -3.99 15.19
N ARG A 127 7.98 -5.03 15.66
CA ARG A 127 7.52 -5.93 16.74
C ARG A 127 7.25 -5.21 18.05
N THR A 128 7.98 -4.14 18.35
CA THR A 128 7.77 -3.33 19.56
C THR A 128 6.40 -2.64 19.60
N LYS A 129 5.78 -2.41 18.44
CA LYS A 129 4.46 -1.76 18.31
C LYS A 129 3.32 -2.77 18.16
N HIS A 130 3.56 -3.88 17.47
CA HIS A 130 2.51 -4.83 17.08
C HIS A 130 2.54 -6.15 17.86
N GLY A 131 3.64 -6.44 18.55
CA GLY A 131 3.87 -7.67 19.30
C GLY A 131 4.54 -8.79 18.51
N GLU A 132 5.17 -9.71 19.25
CA GLU A 132 5.96 -10.81 18.69
C GLU A 132 5.15 -11.75 17.79
N ARG A 133 3.85 -11.90 18.04
CA ARG A 133 2.98 -12.82 17.29
C ARG A 133 2.28 -12.18 16.10
N TRP A 134 2.53 -10.90 15.81
CA TRP A 134 1.88 -10.21 14.70
C TRP A 134 2.23 -10.85 13.36
N THR A 135 1.23 -11.25 12.59
CA THR A 135 1.43 -11.96 11.33
C THR A 135 0.48 -11.40 10.28
N LEU A 136 1.02 -11.19 9.08
CA LEU A 136 0.27 -10.74 7.92
C LEU A 136 0.05 -11.95 7.00
N TYR A 137 -1.15 -12.11 6.49
CA TYR A 137 -1.51 -13.18 5.56
C TYR A 137 -1.74 -12.60 4.17
N GLY A 138 -1.17 -13.25 3.17
CA GLY A 138 -1.25 -12.78 1.79
C GLY A 138 -0.46 -11.49 1.52
N PRO A 139 -0.70 -10.86 0.36
CA PRO A 139 0.02 -9.67 -0.05
C PRO A 139 -0.28 -8.46 0.82
N ALA A 140 0.70 -7.55 0.94
CA ALA A 140 0.54 -6.27 1.64
C ALA A 140 0.81 -5.10 0.70
N LEU A 141 -0.03 -4.06 0.72
CA LEU A 141 0.26 -2.81 0.01
C LEU A 141 1.24 -1.96 0.81
N ILE A 142 2.21 -1.38 0.13
CA ILE A 142 3.13 -0.39 0.71
C ILE A 142 2.58 1.00 0.45
N ALA A 143 2.33 1.73 1.53
CA ALA A 143 1.77 3.07 1.49
C ALA A 143 2.57 4.04 2.36
N LYS A 144 2.60 5.32 2.00
CA LYS A 144 2.98 6.37 2.95
C LYS A 144 1.76 6.75 3.78
N TYR A 145 1.95 7.01 5.06
CA TYR A 145 0.87 7.35 5.98
C TYR A 145 1.16 8.66 6.72
N HIS A 146 0.17 9.54 6.69
CA HIS A 146 0.15 10.75 7.49
C HIS A 146 -1.15 10.81 8.29
N SER A 147 -1.04 11.15 9.58
CA SER A 147 -2.18 11.56 10.38
C SER A 147 -1.99 12.96 10.94
N ARG A 148 -3.11 13.66 11.12
CA ARG A 148 -3.12 14.96 11.77
C ARG A 148 -4.41 15.13 12.58
N LEU A 149 -4.28 15.61 13.79
CA LEU A 149 -5.42 16.06 14.59
C LEU A 149 -5.92 17.38 14.01
N GLU A 150 -7.23 17.49 13.80
CA GLU A 150 -7.86 18.75 13.45
C GLU A 150 -7.83 19.68 14.66
N LYS A 151 -7.42 20.93 14.44
CA LYS A 151 -7.30 21.91 15.53
C LYS A 151 -8.67 22.07 16.19
N SER A 152 -8.70 22.07 17.52
CA SER A 152 -9.89 22.27 18.36
C SER A 152 -10.97 21.19 18.32
N THR A 153 -10.72 20.02 17.72
CA THR A 153 -11.65 18.88 17.73
C THR A 153 -10.96 17.59 18.19
N THR A 154 -11.74 16.53 18.43
CA THR A 154 -11.27 15.15 18.60
C THR A 154 -11.19 14.40 17.27
N THR A 155 -11.30 15.12 16.14
CA THR A 155 -11.27 14.55 14.80
C THR A 155 -9.84 14.41 14.32
N MET A 156 -9.50 13.22 13.85
CA MET A 156 -8.20 12.93 13.26
C MET A 156 -8.35 12.56 11.79
N TRP A 157 -7.53 13.21 10.96
CA TRP A 157 -7.44 12.96 9.54
C TRP A 157 -6.39 11.90 9.26
N HIS A 158 -6.74 10.95 8.41
CA HIS A 158 -5.87 9.89 7.93
C HIS A 158 -5.67 10.04 6.43
N GLU A 159 -4.41 10.04 5.99
CA GLU A 159 -4.06 10.17 4.59
C GLU A 159 -3.04 9.08 4.22
N TYR A 160 -3.40 8.29 3.20
CA TYR A 160 -2.57 7.21 2.66
C TYR A 160 -2.21 7.53 1.21
N TYR A 161 -0.95 7.38 0.87
CA TYR A 161 -0.43 7.72 -0.44
C TYR A 161 0.29 6.54 -1.07
N ALA A 162 0.22 6.49 -2.40
CA ALA A 162 1.11 5.69 -3.21
C ALA A 162 2.59 5.94 -2.82
N SER A 163 3.40 4.88 -2.85
CA SER A 163 4.82 4.96 -2.54
C SER A 163 5.58 5.63 -3.67
N CYS A 164 6.60 6.42 -3.34
CA CYS A 164 7.55 6.97 -4.32
C CYS A 164 8.80 6.09 -4.41
N TRP A 165 9.59 6.34 -5.45
CA TRP A 165 10.85 5.63 -5.70
C TRP A 165 11.78 5.63 -4.47
N ASP A 166 11.98 6.79 -3.85
CA ASP A 166 12.85 6.93 -2.67
C ASP A 166 12.39 6.07 -1.49
N SER A 167 11.06 5.95 -1.29
CA SER A 167 10.50 5.11 -0.22
C SER A 167 10.79 3.63 -0.48
N LEU A 168 10.61 3.17 -1.72
CA LEU A 168 10.87 1.78 -2.10
C LEU A 168 12.37 1.45 -2.05
N GLN A 169 13.23 2.37 -2.52
CA GLN A 169 14.68 2.21 -2.41
C GLN A 169 15.14 2.16 -0.95
N THR A 170 14.57 3.00 -0.08
CA THR A 170 14.86 2.96 1.36
C THR A 170 14.51 1.60 1.95
N LEU A 171 13.36 1.02 1.59
CA LEU A 171 12.97 -0.32 2.03
C LEU A 171 13.94 -1.39 1.53
N CYS A 172 14.28 -1.39 0.24
CA CYS A 172 15.22 -2.37 -0.34
C CYS A 172 16.64 -2.24 0.23
N GLY A 173 17.10 -1.01 0.48
CA GLY A 173 18.41 -0.77 1.09
C GLY A 173 18.47 -1.24 2.54
N LYS A 174 17.38 -1.11 3.29
CA LYS A 174 17.30 -1.53 4.70
C LYS A 174 17.09 -3.03 4.86
N PHE A 175 16.16 -3.61 4.10
CA PHE A 175 15.73 -5.00 4.26
C PHE A 175 16.31 -5.86 3.13
N ARG A 176 17.38 -6.57 3.46
CA ARG A 176 18.02 -7.53 2.55
C ARG A 176 16.98 -8.56 2.06
N GLY A 177 16.99 -8.81 0.75
CA GLY A 177 16.09 -9.78 0.12
C GLY A 177 14.77 -9.19 -0.41
N LEU A 178 14.46 -7.92 -0.13
CA LEU A 178 13.41 -7.22 -0.88
C LEU A 178 13.90 -6.88 -2.28
N ARG A 179 13.07 -7.17 -3.29
CA ARG A 179 13.40 -6.93 -4.70
C ARG A 179 12.29 -6.13 -5.34
N ILE A 180 12.63 -5.17 -6.20
CA ILE A 180 11.66 -4.42 -6.99
C ILE A 180 11.50 -5.16 -8.33
N HIS A 181 10.26 -5.52 -8.69
CA HIS A 181 9.97 -6.16 -9.97
C HIS A 181 10.20 -5.20 -11.15
N ASP A 182 10.60 -5.73 -12.29
CA ASP A 182 10.95 -4.93 -13.49
C ASP A 182 9.80 -4.03 -13.95
N ASP A 183 8.56 -4.52 -14.01
CA ASP A 183 7.38 -3.69 -14.33
C ASP A 183 7.24 -2.43 -13.44
N LEU A 184 7.57 -2.57 -12.16
CA LEU A 184 7.54 -1.45 -11.22
C LEU A 184 8.72 -0.52 -11.51
N MET A 185 9.91 -1.05 -11.78
CA MET A 185 11.08 -0.28 -12.22
C MET A 185 10.79 0.51 -13.50
N GLU A 186 10.18 -0.10 -14.52
CA GLU A 186 9.82 0.52 -15.79
C GLU A 186 8.90 1.72 -15.59
N ARG A 187 7.91 1.58 -14.69
CA ARG A 187 7.02 2.70 -14.32
C ARG A 187 7.80 3.91 -13.80
N PHE A 188 8.83 3.68 -12.99
CA PHE A 188 9.66 4.76 -12.44
C PHE A 188 10.69 5.26 -13.46
N ARG A 189 11.22 4.40 -14.34
CA ARG A 189 12.19 4.76 -15.40
C ARG A 189 11.57 5.52 -16.57
N GLY A 190 10.33 5.20 -16.95
CA GLY A 190 9.62 5.84 -18.08
C GLY A 190 9.33 7.34 -17.91
N ILE A 191 9.66 7.95 -16.77
CA ILE A 191 9.50 9.38 -16.49
C ILE A 191 10.84 10.15 -16.56
N HIS A 192 11.96 9.44 -16.73
CA HIS A 192 13.29 10.03 -16.98
C HIS A 192 13.78 9.82 -18.43
N GLY A 193 12.95 9.24 -19.30
CA GLY A 193 13.29 8.83 -20.66
C GLY A 193 12.67 9.67 -21.78
N THR A 194 12.59 10.99 -21.65
CA THR A 194 12.35 11.89 -22.81
C THR A 194 13.21 13.17 -22.72
N ASN A 195 14.52 13.03 -22.51
CA ASN A 195 15.45 14.00 -23.08
C ASN A 195 15.84 13.50 -24.47
N GLY A 196 14.87 13.49 -25.38
CA GLY A 196 15.18 13.46 -26.80
C GLY A 196 15.88 14.76 -27.13
N HIS A 197 17.17 14.69 -27.44
CA HIS A 197 17.84 15.76 -28.16
C HIS A 197 17.02 16.07 -29.42
N HIS A 198 16.25 17.16 -29.40
CA HIS A 198 15.79 17.79 -30.62
C HIS A 198 17.03 18.35 -31.31
N GLN A 199 17.57 17.55 -32.23
CA GLN A 199 18.48 18.05 -33.25
C GLN A 199 17.68 19.08 -34.06
N PRO A 200 18.11 20.35 -34.13
CA PRO A 200 17.41 21.34 -34.94
C PRO A 200 17.48 20.90 -36.42
N PRO A 201 16.41 21.09 -37.21
CA PRO A 201 16.43 20.73 -38.61
C PRO A 201 17.53 21.51 -39.35
N GLU A 202 18.33 20.82 -40.15
CA GLU A 202 19.31 21.45 -41.02
C GLU A 202 18.59 22.39 -42.02
N PRO A 203 19.15 23.58 -42.28
CA PRO A 203 18.55 24.50 -43.22
C PRO A 203 18.63 23.95 -44.65
N PRO A 204 17.57 24.12 -45.46
CA PRO A 204 17.57 23.64 -46.84
C PRO A 204 18.59 24.41 -47.70
N THR A 205 19.38 23.65 -48.46
CA THR A 205 20.24 24.13 -49.56
C THR A 205 19.44 24.55 -50.78
#